data_AF-A0AAI9F2Q3-F1
#
_entry.id   AF-A0AAI9F2Q3-F1
#
_cell.length_a   1.000
_cell.length_b   1.000
_cell.length_c   1.000
_cell.angle_alpha   90.00
_cell.angle_beta   90.00
_cell.angle_gamma   90.00
#
_symmetry.space_group_name_H-M   'P 1'
#
loop_
_entity.id
_entity.type
_entity.pdbx_description
1 polymer ?
#
loop_
_entity_poly.entity_id
_entity_poly.type
_entity_poly.pdbx_seq_one_letter_code
_entity_poly.pdbx_strand_id
1 'polypeptide(L)'
;MKQISFILFFFLILSLKKIEYISIVLALLIVFTYKDFFTLSKKVLKSIILFSGVVSIGYLIMGLFTKIYPDYLLYINLKVFTITYFVFWFFSKVNIVEFFSFNKEFSYLLTISLSQIYSYKKTFEDFRMAFKSRVINLREKEYDFIRNTFAFFFKKALNDAKEKSLAMKSRGFFEN
;
A
#
# COMPACT_ATOMS: atom_id res chain seq x y z
N MET A 1 -1.71 -5.29 -21.52
CA MET A 1 -1.67 -3.87 -21.98
C MET A 1 -1.68 -2.89 -20.82
N LYS A 2 -2.60 -3.03 -19.84
CA LYS A 2 -2.69 -2.14 -18.66
C LYS A 2 -1.38 -2.08 -17.85
N GLN A 3 -0.66 -3.19 -17.72
CA GLN A 3 0.63 -3.27 -17.01
C GLN A 3 1.74 -2.47 -17.70
N ILE A 4 1.88 -2.66 -19.02
CA ILE A 4 2.89 -1.96 -19.82
C ILE A 4 2.60 -0.46 -19.79
N SER A 5 1.34 -0.06 -19.92
CA SER A 5 0.90 1.33 -19.79
C SER A 5 1.27 1.90 -18.41
N PHE A 6 0.97 1.18 -17.32
CA PHE A 6 1.35 1.61 -15.97
C PHE A 6 2.86 1.83 -15.83
N ILE A 7 3.67 0.85 -16.25
CA ILE A 7 5.13 0.91 -16.16
C ILE A 7 5.65 2.10 -16.98
N LEU A 8 5.18 2.25 -18.22
CA LEU A 8 5.62 3.32 -19.11
C LEU A 8 5.27 4.70 -18.54
N PHE A 9 4.03 4.92 -18.09
CA PHE A 9 3.64 6.18 -17.48
C PHE A 9 4.36 6.44 -16.15
N PHE A 10 4.56 5.41 -15.33
CA PHE A 10 5.30 5.54 -14.07
C PHE A 10 6.74 6.02 -14.31
N PHE A 11 7.46 5.38 -15.24
CA PHE A 11 8.82 5.77 -15.59
C PHE A 11 8.88 7.12 -16.32
N LEU A 12 7.88 7.45 -17.14
CA LEU A 12 7.77 8.77 -17.75
C LEU A 12 7.67 9.85 -16.68
N ILE A 13 6.75 9.69 -15.72
CA ILE A 13 6.61 10.61 -14.59
C ILE A 13 7.92 10.68 -13.81
N LEU A 14 8.57 9.55 -13.54
CA LEU A 14 9.84 9.48 -12.80
C LEU A 14 10.98 10.23 -13.50
N SER A 15 11.04 10.20 -14.84
CA SER A 15 12.07 10.87 -15.63
C SER A 15 12.00 12.41 -15.59
N LEU A 16 10.81 12.99 -15.31
CA LEU A 16 10.62 14.45 -15.31
C LEU A 16 11.41 15.15 -14.20
N LYS A 17 12.35 16.03 -14.57
CA LYS A 17 13.19 16.78 -13.61
C LYS A 17 12.71 18.21 -13.33
N LYS A 18 11.89 18.80 -14.20
CA LYS A 18 11.40 20.18 -14.01
C LYS A 18 10.10 20.21 -13.22
N ILE A 19 9.98 21.20 -12.34
CA ILE A 19 8.80 21.43 -11.50
C ILE A 19 7.56 21.69 -12.37
N GLU A 20 7.70 22.49 -13.42
CA GLU A 20 6.63 22.83 -14.37
C GLU A 20 5.95 21.59 -14.97
N TYR A 21 6.75 20.63 -15.47
CA TYR A 21 6.21 19.40 -16.07
C TYR A 21 5.50 18.51 -15.05
N ILE A 22 6.00 18.43 -13.82
CA ILE A 22 5.35 17.64 -12.77
C ILE A 22 4.02 18.29 -12.39
N SER A 23 3.98 19.62 -12.27
CA SER A 23 2.74 20.36 -11.99
C SER A 23 1.68 20.15 -13.08
N ILE A 24 2.08 20.12 -14.36
CA ILE A 24 1.17 19.84 -15.48
C ILE A 24 0.61 18.41 -15.38
N VAL A 25 1.48 17.42 -15.15
CA VAL A 25 1.03 16.02 -14.96
C VAL A 25 0.07 15.91 -13.78
N LEU A 26 0.38 16.57 -12.67
CA LEU A 26 -0.49 16.56 -11.50
C LEU A 26 -1.86 17.18 -11.81
N ALA A 27 -1.89 18.33 -12.50
CA ALA A 27 -3.12 18.97 -12.93
C ALA A 27 -3.97 18.03 -13.81
N LEU A 28 -3.35 17.35 -14.77
CA LEU A 28 -4.03 16.35 -15.61
C LEU A 28 -4.61 15.20 -14.78
N LEU A 29 -3.85 14.66 -13.82
CA LEU A 29 -4.33 13.59 -12.93
C LEU A 29 -5.51 14.03 -12.08
N ILE A 30 -5.50 15.28 -11.60
CA ILE A 30 -6.60 15.86 -10.83
C ILE A 30 -7.86 15.96 -11.69
N VAL A 31 -7.72 16.43 -12.94
CA VAL A 31 -8.84 16.49 -13.91
C VAL A 31 -9.43 15.09 -14.14
N PHE A 32 -8.60 14.07 -14.35
CA PHE A 32 -9.08 12.69 -14.50
C PHE A 32 -9.77 12.13 -13.25
N THR A 33 -9.46 12.67 -12.07
CA THR A 33 -9.95 12.17 -10.78
C THR A 33 -11.14 12.99 -10.24
N TYR A 34 -11.68 13.96 -11.00
CA TYR A 34 -12.61 15.00 -10.52
C TYR A 34 -13.66 14.57 -9.48
N LYS A 35 -14.27 13.38 -9.59
CA LYS A 35 -15.26 12.85 -8.63
C LYS A 35 -14.67 12.47 -7.28
N ASP A 36 -13.52 11.81 -7.29
CA ASP A 36 -12.90 11.19 -6.11
C ASP A 36 -11.70 12.00 -5.59
N PHE A 37 -11.48 13.21 -6.13
CA PHE A 37 -10.30 14.03 -5.88
C PHE A 37 -9.99 14.20 -4.39
N PHE A 38 -10.97 14.63 -3.60
CA PHE A 38 -10.76 14.89 -2.16
C PHE A 38 -10.43 13.62 -1.38
N THR A 39 -11.12 12.51 -1.69
CA THR A 39 -10.89 11.22 -1.03
C THR A 39 -9.51 10.68 -1.36
N LEU A 40 -9.12 10.75 -2.64
CA LEU A 40 -7.82 10.28 -3.10
C LEU A 40 -6.68 11.14 -2.54
N SER A 41 -6.80 12.47 -2.65
CA SER A 41 -5.80 13.42 -2.13
C SER A 41 -5.55 13.24 -0.63
N LYS A 42 -6.60 13.06 0.17
CA LYS A 42 -6.47 12.77 1.62
C LYS A 42 -5.73 11.46 1.87
N LYS A 43 -6.05 10.41 1.09
CA LYS A 43 -5.39 9.10 1.20
C LYS A 43 -3.90 9.19 0.84
N VAL A 44 -3.56 9.91 -0.23
CA VAL A 44 -2.19 10.14 -0.67
C VAL A 44 -1.42 10.93 0.38
N LEU A 45 -1.96 12.07 0.85
CA LEU A 45 -1.34 12.89 1.89
C LEU A 45 -1.04 12.07 3.15
N LYS A 46 -2.01 11.30 3.64
CA LYS A 46 -1.82 10.45 4.83
C LYS A 46 -0.72 9.40 4.62
N SER A 47 -0.56 8.91 3.39
CA SER A 47 0.46 7.91 3.06
C SER A 47 1.87 8.48 3.00
N ILE A 48 2.03 9.73 2.54
CA ILE A 48 3.36 10.31 2.31
C ILE A 48 3.84 11.21 3.45
N ILE A 49 2.95 11.67 4.34
CA ILE A 49 3.27 12.72 5.31
C ILE A 49 4.46 12.37 6.21
N LEU A 50 4.59 11.11 6.65
CA LEU A 50 5.74 10.65 7.42
C LEU A 50 7.03 10.69 6.59
N PHE A 51 6.99 10.15 5.38
CA PHE A 51 8.15 10.11 4.49
C PHE A 51 8.61 11.51 4.07
N SER A 52 7.69 12.30 3.49
CA SER A 52 7.94 13.68 3.07
C SER A 52 8.35 14.58 4.24
N GLY A 53 7.76 14.38 5.42
CA GLY A 53 8.13 15.09 6.63
C GLY A 53 9.57 14.79 7.05
N VAL A 54 9.94 13.51 7.15
CA VAL A 54 11.30 13.09 7.53
C VAL A 54 12.33 13.59 6.52
N VAL A 55 12.07 13.45 5.21
CA VAL A 55 12.98 13.92 4.16
C VAL A 55 13.13 15.44 4.19
N SER A 56 12.03 16.18 4.36
CA SER A 56 12.07 17.65 4.42
C SER A 56 12.81 18.14 5.66
N ILE A 57 12.57 17.54 6.84
CA ILE A 57 13.29 17.85 8.08
C ILE A 57 14.79 17.53 7.91
N GLY A 58 15.12 16.36 7.36
CA GLY A 58 16.50 15.97 7.10
C GLY A 58 17.21 16.96 6.17
N TYR A 59 16.53 17.45 5.13
CA TYR A 59 17.06 18.47 4.24
C TYR A 59 17.26 19.82 4.93
N LEU A 60 16.33 20.23 5.80
CA LEU A 60 16.48 21.46 6.59
C LEU A 60 17.65 21.38 7.56
N ILE A 61 17.88 20.23 8.21
CA ILE A 61 19.03 20.01 9.09
C ILE A 61 20.34 20.09 8.29
N MET A 62 20.40 19.48 7.10
CA MET A 62 21.56 19.62 6.19
C MET A 62 21.78 21.09 5.77
N GLY A 63 20.69 21.83 5.60
CA GLY A 63 20.66 23.25 5.34
C GLY A 63 21.24 24.15 6.43
N LEU A 64 21.45 23.63 7.65
CA LEU A 64 22.20 24.35 8.69
C LEU A 64 23.71 24.37 8.40
N PHE A 65 24.19 23.40 7.61
CA PHE A 65 25.61 23.24 7.25
C PHE A 65 25.91 23.68 5.81
N THR A 66 24.88 23.87 4.97
CA THR A 66 25.01 24.18 3.54
C THR A 66 23.89 25.13 3.07
N LYS A 67 24.04 25.78 1.91
CA LYS A 67 22.95 26.63 1.37
C LYS A 67 21.71 25.79 1.05
N ILE A 68 20.56 26.25 1.52
CA ILE A 68 19.24 25.66 1.25
C ILE A 68 18.74 26.13 -0.12
N TYR A 69 18.27 25.18 -0.94
CA TYR A 69 17.58 25.48 -2.20
C TYR A 69 16.08 25.14 -2.06
N PRO A 70 15.20 26.14 -1.91
CA PRO A 70 13.76 25.92 -1.78
C PRO A 70 13.15 25.15 -2.95
N ASP A 71 13.67 25.38 -4.17
CA ASP A 71 13.19 24.75 -5.40
C ASP A 71 13.35 23.22 -5.36
N TYR A 72 14.43 22.72 -4.76
CA TYR A 72 14.65 21.29 -4.60
C TYR A 72 13.64 20.66 -3.64
N LEU A 73 13.35 21.33 -2.53
CA LEU A 73 12.40 20.86 -1.53
C LEU A 73 10.96 20.86 -2.08
N LEU A 74 10.61 21.87 -2.89
CA LEU A 74 9.34 21.88 -3.62
C LEU A 74 9.28 20.75 -4.65
N TYR A 75 10.33 20.59 -5.46
CA TYR A 75 10.42 19.53 -6.47
C TYR A 75 10.20 18.14 -5.88
N ILE A 76 10.92 17.78 -4.81
CA ILE A 76 10.86 16.43 -4.26
C ILE A 76 9.48 16.12 -3.66
N ASN A 77 8.89 17.08 -2.94
CA ASN A 77 7.57 16.90 -2.36
C ASN A 77 6.49 16.79 -3.45
N LEU A 78 6.55 17.65 -4.47
CA LEU A 78 5.63 17.61 -5.61
C LEU A 78 5.76 16.29 -6.39
N LYS A 79 6.99 15.81 -6.59
CA LYS A 79 7.30 14.55 -7.27
C LYS A 79 6.72 13.35 -6.52
N VAL A 80 7.01 13.26 -5.22
CA VAL A 80 6.54 12.17 -4.35
C VAL A 80 5.01 12.16 -4.32
N PHE A 81 4.38 13.33 -4.18
CA PHE A 81 2.93 13.45 -4.22
C PHE A 81 2.37 12.97 -5.57
N THR A 82 2.90 13.45 -6.68
CA THR A 82 2.42 13.12 -8.04
C THR A 82 2.54 11.63 -8.35
N ILE A 83 3.69 11.00 -8.05
CA ILE A 83 3.89 9.57 -8.27
C ILE A 83 2.91 8.76 -7.41
N THR A 84 2.82 9.08 -6.12
CA THR A 84 1.92 8.34 -5.21
C THR A 84 0.46 8.52 -5.62
N TYR A 85 0.08 9.73 -6.07
CA TYR A 85 -1.25 10.04 -6.59
C TYR A 85 -1.56 9.20 -7.83
N PHE A 86 -0.64 9.14 -8.80
CA PHE A 86 -0.79 8.31 -10.00
C PHE A 86 -0.99 6.83 -9.64
N VAL A 87 -0.16 6.28 -8.74
CA VAL A 87 -0.27 4.89 -8.31
C VAL A 87 -1.63 4.62 -7.67
N PHE A 88 -2.07 5.46 -6.74
CA PHE A 88 -3.35 5.28 -6.07
C PHE A 88 -4.54 5.44 -7.01
N TRP A 89 -4.48 6.41 -7.93
CA TRP A 89 -5.49 6.60 -8.97
C TRP A 89 -5.59 5.37 -9.87
N PHE A 90 -4.45 4.87 -10.38
CA PHE A 90 -4.41 3.73 -11.29
C PHE A 90 -5.02 2.46 -10.65
N PHE A 91 -4.57 2.11 -9.44
CA PHE A 91 -5.09 0.94 -8.73
C PHE A 91 -6.50 1.12 -8.16
N SER A 92 -7.06 2.33 -8.19
CA SER A 92 -8.50 2.54 -7.92
C SER A 92 -9.38 2.13 -9.10
N LYS A 93 -8.84 2.05 -10.31
CA LYS A 93 -9.58 1.74 -11.55
C LYS A 93 -9.27 0.36 -12.11
N VAL A 94 -8.19 -0.28 -11.67
CA VAL A 94 -7.73 -1.58 -12.19
C VAL A 94 -7.85 -2.66 -11.11
N ASN A 95 -8.33 -3.84 -11.49
CA ASN A 95 -8.34 -5.01 -10.61
C ASN A 95 -6.89 -5.49 -10.38
N ILE A 96 -6.48 -5.58 -9.12
CA ILE A 96 -5.11 -5.96 -8.77
C ILE A 96 -4.77 -7.40 -9.18
N VAL A 97 -5.72 -8.32 -9.14
CA VAL A 97 -5.51 -9.71 -9.58
C VAL A 97 -5.29 -9.75 -11.10
N GLU A 98 -6.08 -9.00 -11.85
CA GLU A 98 -5.92 -8.86 -13.31
C GLU A 98 -4.56 -8.21 -13.63
N PHE A 99 -4.12 -7.23 -12.84
CA PHE A 99 -2.83 -6.57 -13.04
C PHE A 99 -1.65 -7.55 -12.92
N PHE A 100 -1.65 -8.41 -11.91
CA PHE A 100 -0.59 -9.41 -11.65
C PHE A 100 -0.76 -10.74 -12.43
N SER A 101 -1.72 -10.83 -13.36
CA SER A 101 -2.00 -12.03 -14.14
C SER A 101 -0.95 -12.39 -15.21
N PHE A 102 0.16 -11.62 -15.31
CA PHE A 102 1.24 -11.90 -16.27
C PHE A 102 1.92 -13.25 -16.04
N ASN A 103 1.89 -13.75 -14.80
CA ASN A 103 2.37 -15.08 -14.44
C ASN A 103 1.29 -15.79 -13.61
N LYS A 104 0.95 -17.02 -14.00
CA LYS A 104 -0.05 -17.86 -13.34
C LYS A 104 0.26 -18.03 -11.85
N GLU A 105 1.52 -18.30 -11.49
CA GLU A 105 1.94 -18.50 -10.10
C GLU A 105 1.72 -17.26 -9.25
N PHE A 106 2.10 -16.07 -9.75
CA PHE A 106 1.88 -14.81 -9.05
C PHE A 106 0.38 -14.53 -8.88
N SER A 107 -0.42 -14.78 -9.91
CA SER A 107 -1.87 -14.63 -9.84
C SER A 107 -2.49 -15.58 -8.80
N TYR A 108 -2.02 -16.82 -8.73
CA TYR A 108 -2.47 -17.79 -7.74
C TYR A 108 -2.06 -17.39 -6.33
N LEU A 109 -0.79 -17.03 -6.12
CA LEU A 109 -0.28 -16.59 -4.83
C LEU A 109 -1.04 -15.36 -4.33
N LEU A 110 -1.29 -14.40 -5.21
CA LEU A 110 -2.05 -13.20 -4.88
C LEU A 110 -3.50 -13.55 -4.51
N THR A 111 -4.15 -14.44 -5.27
CA THR A 111 -5.53 -14.88 -5.00
C THR A 111 -5.63 -15.58 -3.63
N ILE A 112 -4.72 -16.51 -3.34
CA ILE A 112 -4.68 -17.23 -2.07
C ILE A 112 -4.41 -16.25 -0.92
N SER A 113 -3.46 -15.34 -1.10
CA SER A 113 -3.12 -14.32 -0.12
C SER A 113 -4.31 -13.40 0.18
N LEU A 114 -5.01 -12.91 -0.85
CA LEU A 114 -6.21 -12.09 -0.67
C LEU A 114 -7.30 -12.84 0.07
N SER A 115 -7.57 -14.10 -0.29
CA SER A 115 -8.53 -14.95 0.43
C SER A 115 -8.17 -15.10 1.91
N GLN A 116 -6.88 -15.31 2.23
CA GLN A 116 -6.41 -15.39 3.61
C GLN A 116 -6.55 -14.06 4.36
N ILE A 117 -6.19 -12.94 3.72
CA ILE A 117 -6.36 -11.61 4.31
C ILE A 117 -7.81 -11.37 4.70
N TYR A 118 -8.77 -11.69 3.83
CA TYR A 118 -10.20 -11.53 4.14
C TYR A 118 -10.65 -12.44 5.29
N SER A 119 -10.23 -13.71 5.28
CA SER A 119 -10.56 -14.66 6.35
C SER A 119 -9.99 -14.21 7.70
N TYR A 120 -8.71 -13.80 7.72
CA TYR A 120 -8.05 -13.37 8.95
C TYR A 120 -8.58 -12.05 9.45
N LYS A 121 -8.90 -11.11 8.56
CA LYS A 121 -9.56 -9.85 8.92
C LYS A 121 -10.87 -10.13 9.66
N LYS A 122 -11.69 -11.05 9.17
CA LYS A 122 -12.94 -11.42 9.85
C LYS A 122 -12.67 -12.00 11.24
N THR A 123 -11.79 -12.99 11.35
CA THR A 123 -11.42 -13.58 12.64
C THR A 123 -10.85 -12.54 13.62
N PHE A 124 -10.09 -11.56 13.12
CA PHE A 124 -9.51 -10.51 13.93
C PHE A 124 -10.57 -9.57 14.49
N GLU A 125 -11.56 -9.18 13.67
CA GLU A 125 -12.69 -8.38 14.16
C GLU A 125 -13.51 -9.16 15.21
N ASP A 126 -13.70 -10.47 15.04
CA ASP A 126 -14.35 -11.32 16.04
C ASP A 126 -13.57 -11.34 17.36
N PHE A 127 -12.25 -11.50 17.31
CA PHE A 127 -11.37 -11.43 18.48
C PHE A 127 -11.46 -10.07 19.17
N ARG A 128 -11.47 -8.99 18.40
CA ARG A 128 -11.57 -7.63 18.90
C ARG A 128 -12.92 -7.40 19.60
N MET A 129 -14.02 -7.88 19.04
CA MET A 129 -15.35 -7.80 19.68
C MET A 129 -15.41 -8.62 20.97
N ALA A 130 -14.89 -9.86 20.95
CA ALA A 130 -14.84 -10.72 22.13
C ALA A 130 -13.95 -10.15 23.24
N PHE A 131 -12.84 -9.49 22.88
CA PHE A 131 -11.99 -8.82 23.84
C PHE A 131 -12.71 -7.63 24.48
N LYS A 132 -13.36 -6.79 23.66
CA LYS A 132 -14.13 -5.63 24.16
C LYS A 132 -15.28 -6.02 25.09
N SER A 133 -15.92 -7.16 24.89
CA SER A 133 -17.03 -7.60 25.76
C SER A 133 -16.57 -8.21 27.08
N ARG A 134 -15.35 -8.74 27.15
CA ARG A 134 -14.84 -9.46 28.34
C ARG A 134 -13.91 -8.63 29.21
N VAL A 135 -13.42 -7.49 28.73
CA VAL A 135 -12.40 -6.70 29.42
C VAL A 135 -12.98 -5.36 29.86
N ILE A 136 -13.03 -5.18 31.18
CA ILE A 136 -13.50 -3.95 31.84
C ILE A 136 -12.53 -2.79 31.60
N ASN A 137 -11.21 -3.05 31.68
CA ASN A 137 -10.17 -2.03 31.46
C ASN A 137 -9.30 -2.38 30.24
N LEU A 138 -9.65 -1.80 29.10
CA LEU A 138 -9.04 -2.13 27.80
C LEU A 138 -7.56 -1.77 27.71
N ARG A 139 -7.16 -0.67 28.35
CA ARG A 139 -5.83 -0.07 28.18
C ARG A 139 -4.71 -0.90 28.81
N GLU A 140 -5.01 -1.58 29.91
CA GLU A 140 -4.05 -2.42 30.63
C GLU A 140 -3.80 -3.75 29.92
N LYS A 141 -4.80 -4.29 29.22
CA LYS A 141 -4.72 -5.62 28.56
C LYS A 141 -4.47 -5.55 27.06
N GLU A 142 -4.30 -4.35 26.50
CA GLU A 142 -4.12 -4.16 25.06
C GLU A 142 -2.85 -4.85 24.54
N TYR A 143 -1.75 -4.73 25.28
CA TYR A 143 -0.47 -5.36 24.92
C TYR A 143 -0.58 -6.89 24.87
N ASP A 144 -1.16 -7.48 25.92
CA ASP A 144 -1.37 -8.93 25.99
C ASP A 144 -2.32 -9.43 24.89
N PHE A 145 -3.36 -8.65 24.59
CA PHE A 145 -4.27 -8.94 23.48
C PHE A 145 -3.52 -8.96 22.15
N ILE A 146 -2.71 -7.95 21.85
CA ILE A 146 -1.92 -7.88 20.63
C ILE A 146 -0.96 -9.06 20.54
N ARG A 147 -0.21 -9.34 21.61
CA ARG A 147 0.76 -10.45 21.66
C ARG A 147 0.09 -11.81 21.40
N ASN A 148 -1.00 -12.10 22.11
CA ASN A 148 -1.70 -13.38 22.00
C ASN A 148 -2.39 -13.54 20.65
N THR A 149 -2.99 -12.47 20.15
CA THR A 149 -3.64 -12.44 18.82
C THR A 149 -2.59 -12.66 17.72
N PHE A 150 -1.45 -11.99 17.80
CA PHE A 150 -0.35 -12.19 16.86
C PHE A 150 0.16 -13.64 16.87
N ALA A 151 0.45 -14.19 18.06
CA ALA A 151 0.90 -15.57 18.20
C ALA A 151 -0.12 -16.58 17.61
N PHE A 152 -1.41 -16.35 17.85
CA PHE A 152 -2.48 -17.16 17.26
C PHE A 152 -2.49 -17.09 15.74
N PHE A 153 -2.51 -15.88 15.15
CA PHE A 153 -2.54 -15.72 13.69
C PHE A 153 -1.28 -16.24 13.01
N PHE A 154 -0.11 -16.09 13.65
CA PHE A 154 1.13 -16.64 13.13
C PHE A 154 1.09 -18.17 13.05
N LYS A 155 0.69 -18.83 14.15
CA LYS A 155 0.53 -20.29 14.17
C LYS A 155 -0.53 -20.77 13.18
N LYS A 156 -1.66 -20.06 13.10
CA LYS A 156 -2.73 -20.34 12.14
C LYS A 156 -2.24 -20.21 10.70
N ALA A 157 -1.48 -19.17 10.38
CA ALA A 157 -0.93 -18.96 9.05
C ALA A 157 0.02 -20.08 8.61
N LEU A 158 0.90 -20.54 9.50
CA LEU A 158 1.78 -21.68 9.23
C LEU A 158 1.00 -22.97 8.98
N ASN A 159 -0.02 -23.24 9.80
CA ASN A 159 -0.85 -24.42 9.64
C ASN A 159 -1.69 -24.38 8.35
N ASP A 160 -2.37 -23.26 8.10
CA ASP A 160 -3.16 -23.06 6.89
C ASP A 160 -2.30 -23.16 5.62
N ALA A 161 -1.06 -22.66 5.64
CA ALA A 161 -0.15 -22.80 4.51
C ALA A 161 0.16 -24.27 4.21
N LYS A 162 0.41 -25.08 5.26
CA LYS A 162 0.64 -26.52 5.13
C LYS A 162 -0.60 -27.26 4.62
N GLU A 163 -1.77 -27.00 5.20
CA GLU A 163 -3.02 -27.64 4.79
C GLU A 163 -3.42 -27.27 3.36
N LYS A 164 -3.32 -25.98 2.99
CA LYS A 164 -3.68 -25.51 1.64
C LYS A 164 -2.70 -26.01 0.58
N SER A 165 -1.40 -26.03 0.88
CA SER A 165 -0.42 -26.60 -0.06
C SER A 165 -0.67 -28.08 -0.29
N LEU A 166 -0.97 -28.86 0.75
CA LEU A 166 -1.32 -30.28 0.61
C LEU A 166 -2.60 -30.48 -0.20
N ALA A 167 -3.64 -29.68 0.09
CA ALA A 167 -4.91 -29.71 -0.64
C ALA A 167 -4.80 -29.27 -2.10
N MET A 168 -3.88 -28.34 -2.41
CA MET A 168 -3.57 -27.96 -3.79
C MET A 168 -2.82 -29.07 -4.49
N LYS A 169 -1.81 -29.66 -3.83
CA LYS A 169 -1.07 -30.80 -4.38
C LYS A 169 -1.96 -31.98 -4.71
N SER A 170 -2.90 -32.34 -3.83
CA SER A 170 -3.87 -33.43 -4.09
C SER A 170 -4.83 -33.13 -5.25
N ARG A 171 -5.01 -31.86 -5.61
CA ARG A 171 -5.79 -31.41 -6.77
C ARG A 171 -4.95 -31.25 -8.04
N GLY A 172 -3.69 -31.68 -8.05
CA GLY A 172 -2.80 -31.62 -9.22
C GLY A 172 -2.25 -30.22 -9.53
N PHE A 173 -2.29 -29.27 -8.59
CA PHE A 173 -1.92 -27.87 -8.88
C PHE A 173 -0.43 -27.62 -9.16
N PHE A 174 0.46 -28.55 -8.75
CA PHE A 174 1.91 -28.40 -8.85
C PHE A 174 2.55 -29.40 -9.83
N GLU A 175 1.76 -30.09 -10.64
CA GLU A 175 2.22 -31.16 -11.56
C GLU A 175 2.45 -30.67 -13.00
N ASN A 176 2.86 -29.40 -13.17
CA ASN A 176 3.29 -28.86 -14.48
C ASN A 176 4.81 -28.85 -14.60
#